data_AF-A0A671NDT8-F1
#
_entry.id   AF-A0A671NDT8-F1
#
_cell.length_a   1.000
_cell.length_b   1.000
_cell.length_c   1.000
_cell.angle_alpha   90.00
_cell.angle_beta   90.00
_cell.angle_gamma   90.00
#
_symmetry.space_group_name_H-M   'P 1'
#
loop_
_entity.id
_entity.type
_entity.pdbx_description
1 polymer ?
#
loop_
_entity_poly.entity_id
_entity_poly.type
_entity_poly.pdbx_seq_one_letter_code
_entity_poly.pdbx_strand_id
1 'polypeptide(L)'
;SQDQQQEPYDPLFLPLTKLGAKTRDQQFLCIVGQVLSLGWLKYKTFEVSLQDVNAIVALLLPSLACRCIDNNDLLSLQEILMDINAGDYDGNTVMHRACEKGRTDMVKYLLSIGAACQLINRFGCTPLHLAIRNKHFDVIKILIVEGATVSLNPVRVGMELIKAVLTKDCQLLQAWYLAGANMNQGDYNGQTALHAAVEKREKNMVSKLLEYGATPENRNMWGRTAEDEARQKNLHDIVVLFNQLYFL
;
A
#
# COMPACT_ATOMS: atom_id res chain seq x y z
N SER A 1 12.28 -59.53 16.70
CA SER A 1 11.86 -58.78 15.50
C SER A 1 11.31 -57.44 15.92
N GLN A 2 12.05 -56.40 15.52
CA GLN A 2 11.69 -54.99 15.41
C GLN A 2 11.41 -54.23 16.71
N ASP A 3 12.51 -53.65 17.21
CA ASP A 3 12.54 -52.32 17.82
C ASP A 3 11.79 -51.30 16.94
N GLN A 4 10.79 -50.63 17.51
CA GLN A 4 10.37 -49.30 17.05
C GLN A 4 10.75 -48.32 18.15
N GLN A 5 11.94 -47.73 18.01
CA GLN A 5 12.32 -46.53 18.75
C GLN A 5 11.31 -45.43 18.39
N GLN A 6 10.44 -45.07 19.33
CA GLN A 6 9.69 -43.83 19.25
C GLN A 6 10.70 -42.69 19.44
N GLU A 7 11.05 -41.99 18.36
CA GLU A 7 11.85 -40.77 18.44
C GLU A 7 11.20 -39.76 19.40
N PRO A 8 12.00 -39.00 20.16
CA PRO A 8 11.48 -38.00 21.08
C PRO A 8 10.69 -36.97 20.28
N TYR A 9 9.42 -36.77 20.66
CA TYR A 9 8.56 -35.76 20.07
C TYR A 9 9.13 -34.38 20.38
N ASP A 10 9.94 -33.83 19.46
CA ASP A 10 10.48 -32.49 19.55
C ASP A 10 9.43 -31.49 19.01
N PRO A 11 8.85 -30.64 19.86
CA PRO A 11 7.87 -29.64 19.43
C PRO A 11 8.43 -28.66 18.39
N LEU A 12 9.75 -28.55 18.26
CA LEU A 12 10.44 -27.70 17.29
C LEU A 12 10.37 -28.22 15.85
N PHE A 13 10.01 -29.50 15.65
CA PHE A 13 9.92 -30.14 14.33
C PHE A 13 8.50 -30.20 13.78
N LEU A 14 7.51 -29.64 14.47
CA LEU A 14 6.14 -29.58 13.96
C LEU A 14 6.05 -28.52 12.84
N PRO A 15 5.55 -28.87 11.64
CA PRO A 15 5.34 -27.89 10.59
C PRO A 15 4.45 -26.75 11.08
N LEU A 16 4.94 -25.51 10.95
CA LEU A 16 4.26 -24.27 11.38
C LEU A 16 2.84 -24.11 10.81
N THR A 17 2.52 -24.84 9.75
CA THR A 17 1.19 -24.94 9.13
C THR A 17 0.10 -25.53 10.03
N LYS A 18 0.46 -26.14 11.18
CA LYS A 18 -0.49 -26.71 12.15
C LYS A 18 -0.86 -25.80 13.33
N LEU A 19 -0.23 -24.64 13.48
CA LEU A 19 -0.56 -23.72 14.59
C LEU A 19 -1.73 -22.81 14.22
N GLY A 20 -2.89 -23.04 14.85
CA GLY A 20 -4.09 -22.22 14.70
C GLY A 20 -4.16 -21.07 15.72
N ALA A 21 -5.03 -20.09 15.45
CA ALA A 21 -5.17 -18.81 16.16
C ALA A 21 -5.45 -18.85 17.69
N LYS A 22 -5.60 -20.02 18.31
CA LYS A 22 -5.82 -20.17 19.76
C LYS A 22 -4.54 -20.31 20.59
N THR A 23 -3.40 -20.65 19.98
CA THR A 23 -2.12 -20.77 20.68
C THR A 23 -1.32 -19.48 20.54
N ARG A 24 -1.76 -18.43 21.23
CA ARG A 24 -0.91 -17.27 21.58
C ARG A 24 0.01 -17.62 22.76
N ASP A 25 0.49 -18.87 22.79
CA ASP A 25 1.07 -19.52 23.97
C ASP A 25 2.58 -19.28 24.07
N GLN A 26 3.13 -19.59 25.24
CA GLN A 26 4.52 -19.50 25.70
C GLN A 26 5.61 -19.68 24.62
N GLN A 27 5.37 -20.46 23.57
CA GLN A 27 6.30 -20.65 22.45
C GLN A 27 6.51 -19.37 21.61
N PHE A 28 5.50 -18.54 21.38
CA PHE A 28 5.65 -17.24 20.71
C PHE A 28 6.54 -16.29 21.54
N LEU A 29 6.28 -16.23 22.86
CA LEU A 29 7.10 -15.48 23.80
C LEU A 29 8.51 -16.05 23.95
N CYS A 30 8.69 -17.37 23.81
CA CYS A 30 9.99 -18.03 23.76
C CYS A 30 10.77 -17.71 22.49
N ILE A 31 10.14 -17.64 21.31
CA ILE A 31 10.83 -17.26 20.07
C ILE A 31 11.27 -15.80 20.12
N VAL A 32 10.40 -14.91 20.61
CA VAL A 32 10.76 -13.50 20.86
C VAL A 32 11.89 -13.42 21.91
N GLY A 33 11.81 -14.20 22.99
CA GLY A 33 12.85 -14.32 24.01
C GLY A 33 14.16 -14.96 23.51
N GLN A 34 14.11 -15.85 22.51
CA GLN A 34 15.26 -16.46 21.88
C GLN A 34 15.95 -15.50 20.90
N VAL A 35 15.18 -14.73 20.12
CA VAL A 35 15.74 -13.67 19.26
C VAL A 35 16.38 -12.55 20.10
N LEU A 36 15.80 -12.25 21.27
CA LEU A 36 16.38 -11.31 22.23
C LEU A 36 17.59 -11.87 23.00
N SER A 37 17.64 -13.18 23.25
CA SER A 37 18.71 -13.82 24.04
C SER A 37 19.89 -14.33 23.20
N LEU A 38 19.68 -14.63 21.92
CA LEU A 38 20.74 -14.98 20.99
C LEU A 38 21.47 -13.69 20.59
N GLY A 39 22.57 -13.42 21.29
CA GLY A 39 23.52 -12.34 21.02
C GLY A 39 24.22 -12.41 19.66
N TRP A 40 23.56 -12.91 18.60
CA TRP A 40 24.12 -13.03 17.27
C TRP A 40 24.37 -11.67 16.60
N LEU A 41 23.61 -10.63 16.97
CA LEU A 41 23.90 -9.23 16.58
C LEU A 41 25.25 -8.74 17.13
N LYS A 42 25.61 -9.19 18.35
CA LYS A 42 26.86 -8.86 19.04
C LYS A 42 28.10 -9.42 18.32
N TYR A 43 27.93 -10.49 17.54
CA TYR A 43 29.03 -11.18 16.87
C TYR A 43 29.22 -10.80 15.40
N LYS A 44 28.30 -10.02 14.79
CA LYS A 44 28.37 -9.66 13.37
C LYS A 44 28.67 -8.19 13.09
N THR A 45 28.56 -7.32 14.07
CA THR A 45 28.91 -5.89 13.94
C THR A 45 30.00 -5.56 14.96
N PHE A 46 31.14 -5.07 14.47
CA PHE A 46 32.15 -4.48 15.35
C PHE A 46 31.51 -3.29 16.08
N GLU A 47 31.69 -3.24 17.41
CA GLU A 47 31.33 -2.14 18.33
C GLU A 47 29.86 -1.67 18.37
N VAL A 48 28.90 -2.56 18.58
CA VAL A 48 27.50 -2.15 18.85
C VAL A 48 27.13 -2.47 20.30
N SER A 49 26.69 -1.45 21.05
CA SER A 49 26.40 -1.59 22.48
C SER A 49 25.08 -2.33 22.73
N LEU A 50 24.90 -2.87 23.94
CA LEU A 50 23.65 -3.53 24.33
C LEU A 50 22.42 -2.59 24.20
N GLN A 51 22.63 -1.27 24.34
CA GLN A 51 21.58 -0.26 24.15
C GLN A 51 21.16 -0.13 22.67
N ASP A 52 22.10 -0.23 21.74
CA ASP A 52 21.82 -0.13 20.30
C ASP A 52 21.10 -1.38 19.78
N VAL A 53 21.48 -2.57 20.25
CA VAL A 53 20.77 -3.83 19.96
C VAL A 53 19.34 -3.78 20.49
N ASN A 54 19.14 -3.28 21.72
CA ASN A 54 17.82 -3.11 22.30
C ASN A 54 17.00 -2.04 21.59
N ALA A 55 17.63 -0.97 21.08
CA ALA A 55 16.97 0.04 20.25
C ALA A 55 16.51 -0.57 18.92
N ILE A 56 17.38 -1.33 18.22
CA ILE A 56 17.05 -2.00 16.95
C ILE A 56 15.90 -3.00 17.14
N VAL A 57 15.94 -3.80 18.21
CA VAL A 57 14.85 -4.74 18.51
C VAL A 57 13.58 -4.00 18.93
N ALA A 58 13.65 -2.93 19.73
CA ALA A 58 12.51 -2.09 20.10
C ALA A 58 11.92 -1.31 18.91
N LEU A 59 12.71 -1.04 17.86
CA LEU A 59 12.29 -0.40 16.61
C LEU A 59 11.69 -1.39 15.61
N LEU A 60 12.11 -2.65 15.63
CA LEU A 60 11.55 -3.72 14.79
C LEU A 60 10.33 -4.40 15.40
N LEU A 61 10.21 -4.43 16.74
CA LEU A 61 9.09 -5.01 17.48
C LEU A 61 7.71 -4.46 17.04
N PRO A 62 7.52 -3.14 16.81
CA PRO A 62 6.23 -2.61 16.40
C PRO A 62 5.85 -3.05 14.98
N SER A 63 6.83 -3.23 14.08
CA SER A 63 6.62 -3.73 12.70
C SER A 63 6.34 -5.23 12.69
N LEU A 64 7.02 -5.98 13.56
CA LEU A 64 6.75 -7.38 13.83
C LEU A 64 5.39 -7.61 14.50
N ALA A 65 5.00 -6.72 15.40
CA ALA A 65 3.68 -6.73 16.03
C ALA A 65 2.56 -6.48 15.02
N CYS A 66 2.76 -5.72 13.91
CA CYS A 66 1.75 -5.68 12.84
C CYS A 66 1.66 -6.97 12.03
N ARG A 67 2.74 -7.76 11.90
CA ARG A 67 2.64 -9.10 11.26
C ARG A 67 1.86 -10.08 12.13
N CYS A 68 1.94 -9.96 13.46
CA CYS A 68 1.24 -10.84 14.39
C CYS A 68 -0.27 -10.55 14.54
N ILE A 69 -0.77 -9.45 13.97
CA ILE A 69 -2.17 -9.05 14.17
C ILE A 69 -3.14 -9.74 13.19
N ASP A 70 -2.71 -10.12 11.97
CA ASP A 70 -3.68 -10.60 10.96
C ASP A 70 -3.42 -11.98 10.33
N ASN A 71 -2.19 -12.48 10.12
CA ASN A 71 -2.01 -13.76 9.40
C ASN A 71 -0.75 -14.54 9.81
N ASN A 72 -0.87 -15.87 9.69
CA ASN A 72 0.04 -16.94 10.12
C ASN A 72 1.43 -16.97 9.41
N ASP A 73 1.94 -15.85 8.90
CA ASP A 73 3.10 -15.85 8.00
C ASP A 73 4.38 -15.41 8.71
N LEU A 74 5.14 -16.41 9.17
CA LEU A 74 6.54 -16.29 9.58
C LEU A 74 7.43 -16.10 8.34
N LEU A 75 7.47 -14.89 7.77
CA LEU A 75 8.79 -14.43 7.33
C LEU A 75 9.66 -14.43 8.58
N SER A 76 10.76 -15.18 8.51
CA SER A 76 11.63 -15.32 9.67
C SER A 76 12.12 -13.92 10.02
N LEU A 77 12.00 -13.53 11.29
CA LEU A 77 12.56 -12.29 11.83
C LEU A 77 13.97 -12.03 11.32
N GLN A 78 14.72 -13.11 11.13
CA GLN A 78 16.07 -13.19 10.61
C GLN A 78 16.23 -12.63 9.18
N GLU A 79 15.29 -12.86 8.26
CA GLU A 79 15.37 -12.35 6.88
C GLU A 79 15.12 -10.84 6.81
N ILE A 80 14.16 -10.33 7.59
CA ILE A 80 13.88 -8.88 7.70
C ILE A 80 15.04 -8.15 8.39
N LEU A 81 15.69 -8.80 9.36
CA LEU A 81 16.90 -8.30 10.02
C LEU A 81 18.13 -8.30 9.09
N MET A 82 18.13 -9.07 8.00
CA MET A 82 19.25 -9.20 7.05
C MET A 82 19.07 -8.35 5.78
N ASP A 83 17.83 -8.08 5.37
CA ASP A 83 17.50 -7.18 4.26
C ASP A 83 16.16 -6.47 4.50
N ILE A 84 16.21 -5.15 4.69
CA ILE A 84 15.02 -4.31 4.90
C ILE A 84 14.07 -4.27 3.70
N ASN A 85 14.58 -4.59 2.51
CA ASN A 85 13.84 -4.62 1.27
C ASN A 85 13.32 -6.04 0.93
N ALA A 86 13.53 -7.02 1.81
CA ALA A 86 12.94 -8.33 1.66
C ALA A 86 11.41 -8.23 1.62
N GLY A 87 10.81 -8.85 0.60
CA GLY A 87 9.37 -8.95 0.44
C GLY A 87 8.83 -10.26 1.01
N ASP A 88 7.56 -10.24 1.45
CA ASP A 88 6.82 -11.45 1.81
C ASP A 88 6.47 -12.31 0.58
N TYR A 89 5.67 -13.36 0.76
CA TYR A 89 5.23 -14.22 -0.35
C TYR A 89 4.52 -13.45 -1.47
N ASP A 90 3.89 -12.33 -1.16
CA ASP A 90 3.24 -11.46 -2.14
C ASP A 90 4.19 -10.39 -2.70
N GLY A 91 5.45 -10.38 -2.26
CA GLY A 91 6.45 -9.37 -2.58
C GLY A 91 6.26 -8.05 -1.82
N ASN A 92 5.44 -8.02 -0.76
CA ASN A 92 5.28 -6.83 0.06
C ASN A 92 6.45 -6.72 1.05
N THR A 93 7.19 -5.63 0.95
CA THR A 93 8.22 -5.28 1.94
C THR A 93 7.60 -4.73 3.23
N VAL A 94 8.41 -4.55 4.27
CA VAL A 94 7.97 -3.87 5.50
C VAL A 94 7.40 -2.48 5.20
N MET A 95 7.97 -1.77 4.21
CA MET A 95 7.46 -0.47 3.75
C MET A 95 6.05 -0.57 3.16
N HIS A 96 5.76 -1.60 2.35
CA HIS A 96 4.41 -1.83 1.82
C HIS A 96 3.39 -1.97 2.95
N ARG A 97 3.70 -2.80 3.96
CA ARG A 97 2.81 -3.06 5.09
C ARG A 97 2.65 -1.84 5.99
N ALA A 98 3.71 -1.09 6.25
CA ALA A 98 3.65 0.16 7.00
C ALA A 98 2.73 1.18 6.32
N CYS A 99 2.82 1.28 4.99
CA CYS A 99 1.98 2.16 4.18
C CYS A 99 0.53 1.69 4.10
N GLU A 100 0.30 0.38 3.96
CA GLU A 100 -1.03 -0.25 3.98
C GLU A 100 -1.78 0.00 5.29
N LYS A 101 -1.05 0.00 6.42
CA LYS A 101 -1.62 0.22 7.76
C LYS A 101 -1.58 1.67 8.23
N GLY A 102 -1.04 2.60 7.43
CA GLY A 102 -0.99 4.02 7.76
C GLY A 102 -0.05 4.37 8.91
N ARG A 103 0.97 3.55 9.19
CA ARG A 103 1.88 3.75 10.32
C ARG A 103 2.97 4.77 9.98
N THR A 104 2.66 6.05 10.15
CA THR A 104 3.55 7.19 9.86
C THR A 104 4.91 7.10 10.55
N ASP A 105 4.94 6.73 11.84
CA ASP A 105 6.19 6.60 12.60
C ASP A 105 7.10 5.52 12.02
N MET A 106 6.50 4.40 11.61
CA MET A 106 7.23 3.29 10.98
C MET A 106 7.73 3.69 9.59
N VAL A 107 6.91 4.38 8.80
CA VAL A 107 7.29 4.88 7.47
C VAL A 107 8.51 5.80 7.57
N LYS A 108 8.49 6.79 8.48
CA LYS A 108 9.62 7.69 8.71
C LYS A 108 10.88 6.95 9.15
N TYR A 109 10.73 5.98 10.04
CA TYR A 109 11.86 5.18 10.48
C TYR A 109 12.47 4.38 9.33
N LEU A 110 11.65 3.65 8.55
CA LEU A 110 12.11 2.86 7.42
C LEU A 110 12.87 3.71 6.40
N LEU A 111 12.38 4.92 6.11
CA LEU A 111 13.07 5.89 5.26
C LEU A 111 14.44 6.31 5.85
N SER A 112 14.50 6.57 7.16
CA SER A 112 15.76 6.98 7.83
C SER A 112 16.87 5.94 7.79
N ILE A 113 16.51 4.66 7.66
CA ILE A 113 17.47 3.54 7.53
C ILE A 113 17.62 3.05 6.09
N GLY A 114 17.13 3.82 5.11
CA GLY A 114 17.36 3.57 3.68
C GLY A 114 16.48 2.50 3.05
N ALA A 115 15.30 2.20 3.61
CA ALA A 115 14.34 1.31 2.98
C ALA A 115 13.87 1.87 1.63
N ALA A 116 13.78 1.01 0.61
CA ALA A 116 13.29 1.40 -0.69
C ALA A 116 11.77 1.62 -0.65
N CYS A 117 11.33 2.83 -1.00
CA CYS A 117 9.93 3.23 -0.99
C CYS A 117 9.19 3.02 -2.34
N GLN A 118 9.90 2.56 -3.38
CA GLN A 118 9.38 2.40 -4.74
C GLN A 118 9.41 0.97 -5.28
N LEU A 119 9.73 -0.01 -4.43
CA LEU A 119 9.64 -1.42 -4.83
C LEU A 119 8.20 -1.79 -5.17
N ILE A 120 8.03 -2.66 -6.16
CA ILE A 120 6.73 -3.19 -6.56
C ILE A 120 6.55 -4.59 -6.00
N ASN A 121 5.37 -4.87 -5.46
CA ASN A 121 4.98 -6.23 -5.08
C ASN A 121 4.54 -7.05 -6.30
N ARG A 122 4.17 -8.32 -6.10
CA ARG A 122 3.72 -9.22 -7.19
C ARG A 122 2.41 -8.77 -7.87
N PHE A 123 1.65 -7.89 -7.22
CA PHE A 123 0.46 -7.25 -7.80
C PHE A 123 0.79 -5.95 -8.53
N GLY A 124 2.06 -5.60 -8.68
CA GLY A 124 2.52 -4.36 -9.30
C GLY A 124 2.20 -3.11 -8.48
N CYS A 125 1.87 -3.22 -7.18
CA CYS A 125 1.66 -2.06 -6.31
C CYS A 125 2.98 -1.62 -5.69
N THR A 126 3.19 -0.32 -5.56
CA THR A 126 4.23 0.24 -4.65
C THR A 126 3.64 0.52 -3.26
N PRO A 127 4.47 0.82 -2.24
CA PRO A 127 3.99 1.26 -0.93
C PRO A 127 3.05 2.48 -1.01
N LEU A 128 3.35 3.44 -1.89
CA LEU A 128 2.49 4.61 -2.13
C LEU A 128 1.08 4.20 -2.61
N HIS A 129 0.96 3.20 -3.48
CA HIS A 129 -0.34 2.70 -3.94
C HIS A 129 -1.18 2.12 -2.79
N LEU A 130 -0.54 1.42 -1.85
CA LEU A 130 -1.25 0.88 -0.69
C LEU A 130 -1.69 2.00 0.27
N ALA A 131 -0.89 3.05 0.43
CA ALA A 131 -1.29 4.24 1.20
C ALA A 131 -2.47 4.98 0.55
N ILE A 132 -2.47 5.12 -0.79
CA ILE A 132 -3.58 5.74 -1.55
C ILE A 132 -4.86 4.94 -1.40
N ARG A 133 -4.81 3.62 -1.65
CA ARG A 133 -6.00 2.74 -1.57
C ARG A 133 -6.67 2.75 -0.20
N ASN A 134 -5.88 2.92 0.86
CA ASN A 134 -6.36 3.00 2.23
C ASN A 134 -6.52 4.45 2.75
N LYS A 135 -6.33 5.46 1.89
CA LYS A 135 -6.54 6.89 2.18
C LYS A 135 -5.70 7.41 3.35
N HIS A 136 -4.49 6.88 3.51
CA HIS A 136 -3.55 7.31 4.55
C HIS A 136 -2.79 8.58 4.13
N PHE A 137 -3.49 9.73 4.16
CA PHE A 137 -2.98 11.02 3.68
C PHE A 137 -1.63 11.44 4.26
N ASP A 138 -1.38 11.18 5.55
CA ASP A 138 -0.11 11.57 6.17
C ASP A 138 1.06 10.73 5.64
N VAL A 139 0.83 9.43 5.39
CA VAL A 139 1.81 8.55 4.75
C VAL A 139 2.06 8.98 3.30
N ILE A 140 0.99 9.32 2.55
CA ILE A 140 1.11 9.81 1.17
C ILE A 140 2.01 11.05 1.13
N LYS A 141 1.76 12.04 2.01
CA LYS A 141 2.57 13.25 2.10
C LYS A 141 4.04 12.95 2.38
N ILE A 142 4.33 12.07 3.35
CA ILE A 142 5.70 11.68 3.69
C ILE A 142 6.39 11.06 2.46
N LEU A 143 5.74 10.11 1.79
CA LEU A 143 6.29 9.43 0.63
C LEU A 143 6.57 10.38 -0.55
N ILE A 144 5.66 11.32 -0.82
CA ILE A 144 5.82 12.31 -1.90
C ILE A 144 6.98 13.27 -1.60
N VAL A 145 7.15 13.70 -0.34
CA VAL A 145 8.29 14.54 0.07
C VAL A 145 9.62 13.80 -0.13
N GLU A 146 9.64 12.49 0.09
CA GLU A 146 10.80 11.62 -0.16
C GLU A 146 10.96 11.22 -1.65
N GLY A 147 10.17 11.82 -2.56
CA GLY A 147 10.30 11.62 -4.00
C GLY A 147 9.66 10.34 -4.54
N ALA A 148 8.81 9.65 -3.76
CA ALA A 148 8.01 8.56 -4.29
C ALA A 148 7.04 9.10 -5.35
N THR A 149 6.81 8.32 -6.41
CA THR A 149 5.91 8.68 -7.52
C THR A 149 4.92 7.57 -7.80
N VAL A 150 3.79 7.95 -8.40
CA VAL A 150 2.80 6.99 -8.92
C VAL A 150 3.41 6.26 -10.11
N SER A 151 4.05 5.12 -9.86
CA SER A 151 4.75 4.32 -10.89
C SER A 151 3.87 3.24 -11.53
N LEU A 152 2.55 3.32 -11.40
CA LEU A 152 1.65 2.34 -12.01
C LEU A 152 1.53 2.52 -13.51
N ASN A 153 1.10 1.44 -14.16
CA ASN A 153 0.57 1.50 -15.52
C ASN A 153 -0.55 2.57 -15.59
N PRO A 154 -0.45 3.54 -16.54
CA PRO A 154 -1.48 4.55 -16.81
C PRO A 154 -2.92 4.00 -16.80
N VAL A 155 -3.14 2.85 -17.44
CA VAL A 155 -4.47 2.22 -17.54
C VAL A 155 -4.98 1.80 -16.16
N ARG A 156 -4.10 1.29 -15.29
CA ARG A 156 -4.47 0.89 -13.94
C ARG A 156 -4.86 2.09 -13.09
N VAL A 157 -4.12 3.21 -13.21
CA VAL A 157 -4.49 4.47 -12.55
C VAL A 157 -5.86 4.92 -13.03
N GLY A 158 -6.10 4.91 -14.35
CA GLY A 158 -7.41 5.24 -14.92
C GLY A 158 -8.55 4.39 -14.34
N MET A 159 -8.36 3.08 -14.25
CA MET A 159 -9.33 2.18 -13.63
C MET A 159 -9.58 2.45 -12.16
N GLU A 160 -8.53 2.74 -11.38
CA GLU A 160 -8.66 3.02 -9.94
C GLU A 160 -9.34 4.38 -9.69
N LEU A 161 -9.11 5.37 -10.57
CA LEU A 161 -9.84 6.65 -10.57
C LEU A 161 -11.32 6.47 -10.94
N ILE A 162 -11.63 5.71 -12.00
CA ILE A 162 -13.01 5.39 -12.39
C ILE A 162 -13.71 4.66 -11.25
N LYS A 163 -13.05 3.69 -10.61
CA LYS A 163 -13.59 2.98 -9.45
C LYS A 163 -13.95 3.96 -8.32
N ALA A 164 -13.09 4.93 -8.02
CA ALA A 164 -13.39 5.95 -7.00
C ALA A 164 -14.65 6.75 -7.34
N VAL A 165 -14.88 7.05 -8.62
CA VAL A 165 -16.12 7.69 -9.10
C VAL A 165 -17.33 6.79 -8.92
N LEU A 166 -17.24 5.52 -9.31
CA LEU A 166 -18.33 4.55 -9.20
C LEU A 166 -18.72 4.30 -7.73
N THR A 167 -17.77 4.33 -6.81
CA THR A 167 -18.01 4.20 -5.36
C THR A 167 -18.29 5.54 -4.68
N LYS A 168 -18.26 6.66 -5.41
CA LYS A 168 -18.40 8.03 -4.91
C LYS A 168 -17.40 8.39 -3.79
N ASP A 169 -16.20 7.78 -3.83
CA ASP A 169 -15.17 7.99 -2.81
C ASP A 169 -14.32 9.22 -3.15
N CYS A 170 -14.78 10.39 -2.68
CA CYS A 170 -14.08 11.67 -2.85
C CYS A 170 -12.70 11.68 -2.17
N GLN A 171 -12.55 10.96 -1.06
CA GLN A 171 -11.29 10.89 -0.31
C GLN A 171 -10.25 10.09 -1.09
N LEU A 172 -10.66 9.02 -1.77
CA LEU A 172 -9.77 8.26 -2.64
C LEU A 172 -9.31 9.11 -3.83
N LEU A 173 -10.20 9.88 -4.47
CA LEU A 173 -9.79 10.84 -5.51
C LEU A 173 -8.80 11.88 -4.98
N GLN A 174 -9.04 12.42 -3.79
CA GLN A 174 -8.12 13.36 -3.16
C GLN A 174 -6.75 12.71 -2.89
N ALA A 175 -6.72 11.44 -2.48
CA ALA A 175 -5.49 10.72 -2.24
C ALA A 175 -4.67 10.54 -3.53
N TRP A 176 -5.32 10.20 -4.65
CA TRP A 176 -4.67 10.15 -5.97
C TRP A 176 -4.13 11.50 -6.42
N TYR A 177 -4.92 12.56 -6.26
CA TYR A 177 -4.50 13.93 -6.60
C TYR A 177 -3.29 14.37 -5.77
N LEU A 178 -3.32 14.17 -4.45
CA LEU A 178 -2.20 14.51 -3.56
C LEU A 178 -0.94 13.68 -3.83
N ALA A 179 -1.10 12.48 -4.38
CA ALA A 179 0.01 11.65 -4.84
C ALA A 179 0.59 12.09 -6.20
N GLY A 180 0.04 13.15 -6.83
CA GLY A 180 0.49 13.65 -8.13
C GLY A 180 0.04 12.79 -9.32
N ALA A 181 -1.04 12.03 -9.18
CA ALA A 181 -1.56 11.23 -10.27
C ALA A 181 -2.19 12.10 -11.37
N ASN A 182 -2.00 11.70 -12.64
CA ASN A 182 -2.69 12.32 -13.75
C ASN A 182 -4.18 11.91 -13.73
N MET A 183 -5.07 12.88 -13.52
CA MET A 183 -6.52 12.65 -13.41
C MET A 183 -7.19 12.31 -14.75
N ASN A 184 -6.48 12.47 -15.86
CA ASN A 184 -6.95 12.20 -17.22
C ASN A 184 -6.62 10.78 -17.70
N GLN A 185 -6.13 9.90 -16.82
CA GLN A 185 -5.88 8.52 -17.17
C GLN A 185 -7.20 7.78 -17.44
N GLY A 186 -7.22 7.04 -18.54
CA GLY A 186 -8.37 6.26 -18.98
C GLY A 186 -8.21 4.76 -18.73
N ASP A 187 -9.31 4.04 -18.81
CA ASP A 187 -9.31 2.57 -18.92
C ASP A 187 -8.82 2.09 -20.30
N TYR A 188 -8.95 0.79 -20.59
CA TYR A 188 -8.58 0.22 -21.90
C TYR A 188 -9.36 0.83 -23.08
N ASN A 189 -10.50 1.47 -22.82
CA ASN A 189 -11.34 2.12 -23.81
C ASN A 189 -11.10 3.63 -23.87
N GLY A 190 -10.10 4.15 -23.16
CA GLY A 190 -9.87 5.59 -23.03
C GLY A 190 -10.98 6.33 -22.27
N GLN A 191 -11.90 5.62 -21.59
CA GLN A 191 -12.84 6.28 -20.70
C GLN A 191 -12.09 6.75 -19.46
N THR A 192 -12.17 8.05 -19.20
CA THR A 192 -11.59 8.67 -18.00
C THR A 192 -12.59 8.65 -16.85
N ALA A 193 -12.12 8.94 -15.63
CA ALA A 193 -12.98 9.13 -14.46
C ALA A 193 -14.06 10.21 -14.70
N LEU A 194 -13.76 11.22 -15.53
CA LEU A 194 -14.72 12.26 -15.88
C LEU A 194 -15.86 11.75 -16.76
N HIS A 195 -15.59 10.86 -17.72
CA HIS A 195 -16.65 10.18 -18.49
C HIS A 195 -17.58 9.40 -17.56
N ALA A 196 -17.01 8.61 -16.65
CA ALA A 196 -17.80 7.84 -15.69
C ALA A 196 -18.65 8.74 -14.78
N ALA A 197 -18.13 9.90 -14.34
CA ALA A 197 -18.87 10.83 -13.49
C ALA A 197 -20.06 11.44 -14.24
N VAL A 198 -19.88 11.81 -15.51
CA VAL A 198 -20.95 12.29 -16.39
C VAL A 198 -21.99 11.19 -16.63
N GLU A 199 -21.54 9.96 -16.90
CA GLU A 199 -22.42 8.82 -17.14
C GLU A 199 -23.33 8.55 -15.93
N LYS A 200 -22.77 8.61 -14.73
CA LYS A 200 -23.50 8.44 -13.47
C LYS A 200 -24.27 9.69 -13.01
N ARG A 201 -24.15 10.81 -13.73
CA ARG A 201 -24.78 12.10 -13.39
C ARG A 201 -24.34 12.64 -12.02
N GLU A 202 -23.12 12.33 -11.60
CA GLU A 202 -22.59 12.68 -10.29
C GLU A 202 -21.91 14.05 -10.31
N LYS A 203 -22.71 15.12 -10.17
CA LYS A 203 -22.23 16.51 -10.24
C LYS A 203 -21.07 16.81 -9.28
N ASN A 204 -21.10 16.28 -8.06
CA ASN A 204 -20.03 16.48 -7.08
C ASN A 204 -18.70 15.85 -7.55
N MET A 205 -18.75 14.64 -8.12
CA MET A 205 -17.56 13.97 -8.65
C MET A 205 -17.01 14.72 -9.87
N VAL A 206 -17.88 15.25 -10.73
CA VAL A 206 -17.46 16.13 -11.84
C VAL A 206 -16.72 17.34 -11.29
N SER A 207 -17.32 18.10 -10.37
CA SER A 207 -16.66 19.28 -9.76
C SER A 207 -15.29 18.95 -9.19
N LYS A 208 -15.19 17.86 -8.41
CA LYS A 208 -13.93 17.43 -7.80
C LYS A 208 -12.87 17.03 -8.82
N LEU A 209 -13.25 16.32 -9.87
CA LEU A 209 -12.32 15.93 -10.93
C LEU A 209 -11.79 17.17 -11.67
N LEU A 210 -12.66 18.12 -11.98
CA LEU A 210 -12.28 19.39 -12.61
C LEU A 210 -11.35 20.21 -11.70
N GLU A 211 -11.65 20.30 -10.39
CA GLU A 211 -10.76 20.92 -9.38
C GLU A 211 -9.37 20.27 -9.32
N TYR A 212 -9.29 18.97 -9.58
CA TYR A 212 -8.02 18.21 -9.60
C TYR A 212 -7.35 18.19 -10.98
N GLY A 213 -7.80 19.01 -11.93
CA GLY A 213 -7.17 19.17 -13.25
C GLY A 213 -7.60 18.14 -14.31
N ALA A 214 -8.73 17.44 -14.10
CA ALA A 214 -9.30 16.61 -15.15
C ALA A 214 -9.87 17.50 -16.27
N THR A 215 -9.58 17.16 -17.52
CA THR A 215 -10.03 17.89 -18.70
C THR A 215 -11.20 17.18 -19.38
N PRO A 216 -12.23 17.91 -19.83
CA PRO A 216 -13.35 17.33 -20.55
C PRO A 216 -12.99 16.85 -21.96
N GLU A 217 -11.82 17.25 -22.50
CA GLU A 217 -11.44 17.09 -23.91
C GLU A 217 -10.96 15.68 -24.30
N ASN A 218 -10.61 14.83 -23.33
CA ASN A 218 -10.13 13.49 -23.62
C ASN A 218 -11.20 12.69 -24.36
N ARG A 219 -10.79 12.00 -25.43
CA ARG A 219 -11.68 11.15 -26.24
C ARG A 219 -11.57 9.70 -25.81
N ASN A 220 -12.71 9.06 -25.61
CA ASN A 220 -12.79 7.62 -25.46
C ASN A 220 -12.72 6.88 -26.81
N MET A 221 -12.80 5.55 -26.80
CA MET A 221 -12.72 4.69 -27.99
C MET A 221 -13.81 4.98 -29.05
N TRP A 222 -14.91 5.63 -28.65
CA TRP A 222 -15.97 6.05 -29.56
C TRP A 222 -15.76 7.47 -30.10
N GLY A 223 -14.61 8.09 -29.80
CA GLY A 223 -14.27 9.45 -30.21
C GLY A 223 -15.05 10.53 -29.48
N ARG A 224 -15.80 10.19 -28.42
CA ARG A 224 -16.63 11.12 -27.64
C ARG A 224 -15.84 11.68 -26.48
N THR A 225 -16.05 12.96 -26.20
CA THR A 225 -15.56 13.64 -25.00
C THR A 225 -16.57 13.52 -23.85
N ALA A 226 -16.13 13.78 -22.61
CA ALA A 226 -17.04 13.81 -21.47
C ALA A 226 -18.11 14.92 -21.62
N GLU A 227 -17.75 16.02 -22.27
CA GLU A 227 -18.68 17.10 -22.61
C GLU A 227 -19.71 16.67 -23.67
N ASP A 228 -19.28 15.99 -24.73
CA ASP A 228 -20.18 15.47 -25.77
C ASP A 228 -21.22 14.51 -25.16
N GLU A 229 -20.79 13.63 -24.25
CA GLU A 229 -21.70 12.73 -23.54
C GLU A 229 -22.69 13.46 -22.64
N ALA A 230 -22.25 14.52 -21.95
CA ALA A 230 -23.13 15.34 -21.12
C ALA A 230 -24.20 16.04 -21.96
N ARG A 231 -23.80 16.61 -23.11
CA ARG A 231 -24.72 17.27 -24.06
C ARG A 231 -25.70 16.27 -24.66
N GLN A 232 -25.24 15.10 -25.10
CA GLN A 232 -26.10 14.05 -25.66
C GLN A 232 -27.17 13.58 -24.66
N LYS A 233 -26.86 13.59 -23.36
CA LYS A 233 -27.78 13.20 -22.28
C LYS A 233 -28.62 14.35 -21.72
N ASN A 234 -28.54 15.55 -22.31
CA ASN A 234 -29.20 16.79 -21.86
C ASN A 234 -28.87 17.16 -20.40
N LEU A 235 -27.63 16.95 -19.97
CA LEU A 235 -27.17 17.23 -18.59
C LEU A 235 -26.68 18.68 -18.47
N HIS A 236 -27.61 19.65 -18.59
CA HIS A 236 -27.28 21.08 -18.58
C HIS A 236 -26.45 21.51 -17.37
N ASP A 237 -26.79 21.03 -16.17
CA ASP A 237 -26.08 21.37 -14.94
C ASP A 237 -24.61 20.95 -14.93
N ILE A 238 -24.28 19.86 -15.64
CA ILE A 238 -22.91 19.34 -15.76
C ILE A 238 -22.17 20.07 -16.86
N VAL A 239 -22.81 20.37 -17.99
CA VAL A 239 -22.22 21.17 -19.07
C VAL A 239 -21.82 22.56 -18.57
N VAL A 240 -22.61 23.17 -17.68
CA VAL A 240 -22.24 24.45 -17.05
C VAL A 240 -20.92 24.35 -16.27
N LEU A 241 -20.64 23.23 -15.61
CA LEU A 241 -19.39 23.04 -14.87
C LEU A 241 -18.16 23.03 -15.79
N PHE A 242 -18.28 22.48 -17.01
CA PHE A 242 -17.18 22.49 -17.97
C PHE A 242 -16.83 23.90 -18.45
N ASN A 243 -17.83 24.75 -18.62
CA ASN A 243 -17.64 26.14 -19.06
C ASN A 243 -17.04 27.05 -17.98
N GLN A 244 -17.20 26.70 -16.69
CA GLN A 244 -16.66 27.49 -15.58
C GLN A 244 -15.13 27.42 -15.49
N LEU A 245 -14.49 26.40 -16.08
CA LEU A 245 -13.03 26.29 -16.13
C LEU A 245 -12.36 27.24 -17.14
N TYR A 246 -13.08 27.75 -18.13
CA TYR A 246 -12.52 28.65 -19.16
C TYR A 246 -12.27 30.09 -18.67
N PHE A 247 -12.67 30.41 -17.43
CA PHE A 247 -12.59 31.77 -16.86
C PHE A 247 -11.58 31.93 -15.71
N LEU A 248 -10.71 30.94 -15.48
CA LEU A 248 -9.57 31.00 -14.55
C LEU A 248 -8.26 30.87 -15.32
#